data_AF-G7VFW1-F1
#
_entry.id   AF-G7VFW1-F1
#
_cell.length_a   1.000
_cell.length_b   1.000
_cell.length_c   1.000
_cell.angle_alpha   90.00
_cell.angle_beta   90.00
_cell.angle_gamma   90.00
#
_symmetry.space_group_name_H-M   'P 1'
#
loop_
_entity.id
_entity.type
_entity.pdbx_description
1 polymer ?
#
loop_
_entity_poly.entity_id
_entity_poly.type
_entity_poly.pdbx_seq_one_letter_code
_entity_poly.pdbx_strand_id
1 'polypeptide(L)'
;MCVESFSPRQAQVGVKSVAVVGPPGAGKTLVATSLALYLHLATAGVAYVDKSVTKAGAGLVKSYLPLAADVEEAAELGVDYVVIDAAPYDVPPADVYIFVLEPTDLRYFTGEGVYVVVNKTSRWSLRGIPFDSRISWAMQAGVPPVVADIKGFERTRKRIVKVVKEIGDGL
;
A
#
# COMPACT_ATOMS: atom_id res chain seq x y z
N MET A 1 -36.83 -12.00 27.52
CA MET A 1 -35.77 -11.30 26.77
C MET A 1 -34.61 -12.27 26.62
N CYS A 2 -34.49 -12.90 25.47
CA CYS A 2 -33.41 -13.84 25.17
C CYS A 2 -32.17 -13.06 24.80
N VAL A 3 -31.08 -13.31 25.52
CA VAL A 3 -29.75 -12.79 25.20
C VAL A 3 -29.19 -13.75 24.16
N GLU A 4 -29.18 -13.36 22.89
CA GLU A 4 -28.47 -14.13 21.87
C GLU A 4 -26.97 -14.03 22.15
N SER A 5 -26.42 -15.16 22.61
CA SER A 5 -25.01 -15.43 22.67
C SER A 5 -24.41 -15.26 21.28
N PHE A 6 -23.57 -14.24 21.10
CA PHE A 6 -22.74 -14.08 19.92
C PHE A 6 -21.74 -15.24 19.89
N SER A 7 -22.09 -16.31 19.18
CA SER A 7 -21.14 -17.36 18.82
C SER A 7 -20.07 -16.71 17.94
N PRO A 8 -18.77 -16.83 18.26
CA PRO A 8 -17.74 -16.37 17.35
C PRO A 8 -17.92 -17.17 16.07
N ARG A 9 -18.32 -16.49 14.98
CA ARG A 9 -18.21 -17.08 13.65
C ARG A 9 -16.76 -17.54 13.54
N GLN A 10 -16.58 -18.83 13.28
CA GLN A 10 -15.32 -19.39 12.84
C GLN A 10 -14.73 -18.42 11.82
N ALA A 11 -13.57 -17.83 12.14
CA ALA A 11 -12.82 -17.03 11.19
C ALA A 11 -12.59 -17.92 9.97
N GLN A 12 -13.29 -17.65 8.86
CA GLN A 12 -12.80 -18.11 7.58
C GLN A 12 -11.40 -17.52 7.47
N VAL A 13 -10.39 -18.38 7.47
CA VAL A 13 -9.00 -18.02 7.21
C VAL A 13 -8.95 -17.62 5.74
N GLY A 14 -9.32 -16.37 5.47
CA GLY A 14 -9.29 -15.75 4.15
C GLY A 14 -8.12 -14.78 4.08
N VAL A 15 -7.55 -14.64 2.88
CA VAL A 15 -6.53 -13.61 2.59
C VAL A 15 -7.07 -12.23 2.97
N LYS A 16 -6.31 -11.46 3.75
CA LYS A 16 -6.70 -10.09 4.11
C LYS A 16 -6.34 -9.13 2.98
N SER A 17 -7.35 -8.49 2.40
CA SER A 17 -7.19 -7.59 1.26
C SER A 17 -7.00 -6.13 1.69
N VAL A 18 -5.98 -5.48 1.13
CA VAL A 18 -5.61 -4.09 1.42
C VAL A 18 -5.56 -3.29 0.12
N ALA A 19 -6.53 -2.41 -0.09
CA ALA A 19 -6.60 -1.57 -1.27
C ALA A 19 -5.92 -0.21 -1.06
N VAL A 20 -4.98 0.12 -1.95
CA VAL A 20 -4.34 1.43 -2.00
C VAL A 20 -5.01 2.27 -3.08
N VAL A 21 -5.76 3.28 -2.63
CA VAL A 21 -6.67 4.09 -3.44
C VAL A 21 -6.30 5.57 -3.42
N GLY A 22 -6.86 6.36 -4.34
CA GLY A 22 -6.62 7.80 -4.40
C GLY A 22 -6.46 8.39 -5.82
N PRO A 23 -6.25 9.72 -5.90
CA PRO A 23 -6.20 10.46 -7.16
C PRO A 23 -5.06 10.02 -8.11
N PRO A 24 -5.14 10.35 -9.41
CA PRO A 24 -4.04 10.15 -10.34
C PRO A 24 -2.81 10.95 -9.87
N GLY A 25 -1.63 10.36 -9.98
CA GLY A 25 -0.38 11.01 -9.61
C GLY A 25 -0.10 11.12 -8.10
N ALA A 26 -1.06 10.83 -7.21
CA ALA A 26 -0.87 10.96 -5.76
C ALA A 26 0.22 10.03 -5.17
N GLY A 27 0.65 9.01 -5.91
CA GLY A 27 1.71 8.07 -5.50
C GLY A 27 1.19 6.75 -4.90
N LYS A 28 0.01 6.28 -5.34
CA LYS A 28 -0.54 4.97 -4.96
C LYS A 28 0.46 3.83 -5.14
N THR A 29 1.01 3.67 -6.34
CA THR A 29 1.99 2.62 -6.66
C THR A 29 3.23 2.67 -5.76
N LEU A 30 3.70 3.86 -5.36
CA LEU A 30 4.77 3.99 -4.37
C LEU A 30 4.36 3.34 -3.04
N VAL A 31 3.19 3.71 -2.51
CA VAL A 31 2.71 3.21 -1.22
C VAL A 31 2.38 1.71 -1.29
N ALA A 32 1.69 1.26 -2.34
CA ALA A 32 1.30 -0.12 -2.53
C ALA A 32 2.52 -1.06 -2.62
N THR A 33 3.49 -0.74 -3.49
CA THR A 33 4.71 -1.56 -3.60
C THR A 33 5.54 -1.54 -2.32
N SER A 34 5.64 -0.38 -1.67
CA SER A 34 6.38 -0.24 -0.40
C SER A 34 5.74 -1.03 0.74
N LEU A 35 4.41 -1.03 0.84
CA LEU A 35 3.68 -1.79 1.84
C LEU A 35 3.75 -3.28 1.58
N ALA A 36 3.57 -3.72 0.33
CA ALA A 36 3.65 -5.13 -0.05
C ALA A 36 5.04 -5.71 0.31
N LEU A 37 6.11 -4.97 0.01
CA LEU A 37 7.47 -5.36 0.40
C LEU A 37 7.67 -5.37 1.91
N TYR A 38 7.14 -4.39 2.63
CA TYR A 38 7.22 -4.36 4.10
C TYR A 38 6.54 -5.59 4.72
N LEU A 39 5.29 -5.85 4.33
CA LEU A 39 4.53 -6.99 4.83
C LEU A 39 5.20 -8.32 4.43
N HIS A 40 5.70 -8.43 3.20
CA HIS A 40 6.38 -9.64 2.74
C HIS A 40 7.64 -9.93 3.56
N LEU A 41 8.43 -8.90 3.90
CA LEU A 41 9.59 -9.06 4.77
C LEU A 41 9.22 -9.41 6.22
N ALA A 42 8.03 -9.03 6.66
CA ALA A 42 7.54 -9.32 8.02
C ALA A 42 6.92 -10.73 8.14
N THR A 43 6.20 -11.20 7.13
CA THR A 43 5.38 -12.42 7.22
C THR A 43 5.69 -13.49 6.17
N ALA A 44 6.39 -13.15 5.09
CA ALA A 44 6.55 -13.97 3.88
C ALA A 44 5.23 -14.39 3.18
N GLY A 45 4.07 -13.93 3.64
CA GLY A 45 2.75 -14.31 3.14
C GLY A 45 2.02 -13.14 2.46
N VAL A 46 2.55 -12.63 1.35
CA VAL A 46 1.96 -11.47 0.66
C VAL A 46 1.96 -11.66 -0.85
N ALA A 47 0.82 -11.38 -1.49
CA ALA A 47 0.69 -11.23 -2.93
C ALA A 47 0.39 -9.78 -3.33
N TYR A 48 0.77 -9.39 -4.55
CA TYR A 48 0.50 -8.07 -5.11
C TYR A 48 -0.42 -8.16 -6.33
N VAL A 49 -1.49 -7.36 -6.30
CA VAL A 49 -2.44 -7.20 -7.41
C VAL A 49 -2.26 -5.80 -7.99
N ASP A 50 -1.73 -5.73 -9.20
CA ASP A 50 -1.58 -4.45 -9.91
C ASP A 50 -2.83 -4.17 -10.75
N LYS A 51 -3.74 -3.33 -10.26
CA LYS A 51 -4.87 -2.78 -11.04
C LYS A 51 -4.56 -1.39 -11.61
N SER A 52 -3.34 -0.87 -11.44
CA SER A 52 -2.95 0.42 -12.01
C SER A 52 -3.00 0.38 -13.54
N VAL A 53 -3.18 1.55 -14.15
CA VAL A 53 -3.22 1.70 -15.63
C VAL A 53 -1.90 1.28 -16.27
N THR A 54 -0.78 1.57 -15.62
CA THR A 54 0.57 1.36 -16.18
C THR A 54 1.16 -0.02 -15.90
N LYS A 55 0.61 -0.77 -14.93
CA LYS A 55 1.18 -2.02 -14.41
C LYS A 55 2.63 -1.88 -13.91
N ALA A 56 3.05 -0.67 -13.56
CA ALA A 56 4.43 -0.40 -13.12
C ALA A 56 4.75 -1.04 -11.77
N GLY A 57 3.76 -1.19 -10.88
CA GLY A 57 3.94 -1.78 -9.56
C GLY A 57 4.35 -3.25 -9.63
N ALA A 58 3.71 -4.03 -10.49
CA ALA A 58 4.05 -5.42 -10.75
C ALA A 58 5.51 -5.56 -11.20
N GLY A 59 5.97 -4.68 -12.10
CA GLY A 59 7.36 -4.65 -12.56
C GLY A 59 8.37 -4.40 -11.43
N LEU A 60 8.00 -3.58 -10.44
CA LEU A 60 8.85 -3.23 -9.29
C LEU A 60 8.97 -4.39 -8.29
N VAL A 61 7.88 -5.14 -8.07
CA VAL A 61 7.81 -6.13 -6.96
C VAL A 61 7.93 -7.59 -7.39
N LYS A 62 7.81 -7.91 -8.69
CA LYS A 62 7.78 -9.31 -9.19
C LYS A 62 8.98 -10.18 -8.79
N SER A 63 10.13 -9.57 -8.51
CA SER A 63 11.35 -10.29 -8.09
C SER A 63 11.43 -10.51 -6.57
N TYR A 64 10.46 -9.97 -5.82
CA TYR A 64 10.47 -9.98 -4.36
C TYR A 64 9.29 -10.77 -3.78
N LEU A 65 8.12 -10.71 -4.40
CA LEU A 65 6.90 -11.32 -3.88
C LEU A 65 5.97 -11.76 -5.04
N PRO A 66 5.09 -12.75 -4.83
CA PRO A 66 4.21 -13.27 -5.87
C PRO A 66 3.20 -12.22 -6.38
N LEU A 67 2.89 -12.29 -7.67
CA LEU A 67 1.84 -11.50 -8.28
C LEU A 67 0.57 -12.34 -8.39
N ALA A 68 -0.59 -11.68 -8.30
CA ALA A 68 -1.89 -12.27 -8.59
C ALA A 68 -2.70 -11.32 -9.48
N ALA A 69 -3.61 -11.86 -10.30
CA ALA A 69 -4.52 -11.08 -11.12
C ALA A 69 -5.63 -10.43 -10.29
N ASP A 70 -6.07 -11.11 -9.22
CA ASP A 70 -7.13 -10.67 -8.30
C ASP A 70 -6.98 -11.30 -6.89
N VAL A 71 -7.98 -11.08 -6.03
CA VAL A 71 -7.96 -11.50 -4.62
C VAL A 71 -8.17 -13.01 -4.51
N GLU A 72 -8.98 -13.57 -5.41
CA GLU A 72 -9.27 -14.99 -5.49
C GLU A 72 -8.00 -15.79 -5.84
N GLU A 73 -7.26 -15.38 -6.88
CA GLU A 73 -5.97 -15.99 -7.21
C GLU A 73 -4.96 -15.82 -6.05
N ALA A 74 -4.95 -14.66 -5.37
CA ALA A 74 -4.11 -14.48 -4.20
C ALA A 74 -4.46 -15.46 -3.07
N ALA A 75 -5.74 -15.75 -2.85
CA ALA A 75 -6.16 -16.73 -1.84
C ALA A 75 -5.65 -18.15 -2.19
N GLU A 76 -5.64 -18.53 -3.47
CA GLU A 76 -5.12 -19.82 -3.94
C GLU A 76 -3.60 -19.95 -3.72
N LEU A 77 -2.87 -18.83 -3.72
CA LEU A 77 -1.44 -18.79 -3.39
C LEU A 77 -1.16 -19.01 -1.89
N GLY A 78 -2.20 -19.05 -1.04
CA GLY A 78 -2.06 -19.30 0.39
C GLY A 78 -1.35 -18.16 1.14
N VAL A 79 -1.48 -16.92 0.66
CA VAL A 79 -0.89 -15.74 1.32
C VAL A 79 -1.82 -15.19 2.41
N ASP A 80 -1.21 -14.55 3.42
CA ASP A 80 -1.95 -13.91 4.52
C ASP A 80 -2.55 -12.57 4.08
N TYR A 81 -1.84 -11.83 3.22
CA TYR A 81 -2.25 -10.51 2.73
C TYR A 81 -2.22 -10.41 1.21
N VAL A 82 -3.14 -9.64 0.66
CA VAL A 82 -3.07 -9.16 -0.73
C VAL A 82 -3.11 -7.64 -0.76
N VAL A 83 -2.11 -7.03 -1.39
CA VAL A 83 -2.04 -5.58 -1.58
C VAL A 83 -2.47 -5.24 -3.00
N ILE A 84 -3.52 -4.41 -3.12
CA ILE A 84 -4.12 -4.01 -4.39
C ILE A 84 -3.71 -2.57 -4.71
N ASP A 85 -2.96 -2.37 -5.79
CA ASP A 85 -2.68 -1.03 -6.35
C ASP A 85 -3.79 -0.64 -7.31
N ALA A 86 -4.73 0.18 -6.83
CA ALA A 86 -5.94 0.51 -7.57
C ALA A 86 -5.68 1.51 -8.73
N ALA A 87 -6.55 1.46 -9.74
CA ALA A 87 -6.59 2.49 -10.77
C ALA A 87 -6.96 3.86 -10.16
N PRO A 88 -6.66 5.00 -10.82
CA PRO A 88 -7.08 6.32 -10.35
C PRO A 88 -8.59 6.39 -10.14
N TYR A 89 -8.99 6.87 -8.95
CA TYR A 89 -10.39 6.99 -8.51
C TYR A 89 -11.17 5.67 -8.39
N ASP A 90 -10.53 4.54 -8.64
CA ASP A 90 -11.13 3.23 -8.39
C ASP A 90 -11.01 2.88 -6.91
N VAL A 91 -12.06 2.25 -6.38
CA VAL A 91 -12.15 1.79 -5.00
C VAL A 91 -12.65 0.34 -5.04
N PRO A 92 -11.77 -0.62 -5.34
CA PRO A 92 -12.16 -2.02 -5.41
C PRO A 92 -12.56 -2.53 -4.01
N PRO A 93 -13.45 -3.53 -3.90
CA PRO A 93 -13.76 -4.15 -2.62
C PRO A 93 -12.49 -4.67 -1.92
N ALA A 94 -12.30 -4.28 -0.66
CA ALA A 94 -11.22 -4.74 0.19
C ALA A 94 -11.59 -4.66 1.67
N ASP A 95 -10.88 -5.41 2.52
CA ASP A 95 -11.04 -5.40 3.98
C ASP A 95 -10.50 -4.11 4.60
N VAL A 96 -9.42 -3.56 4.02
CA VAL A 96 -8.77 -2.33 4.49
C VAL A 96 -8.48 -1.39 3.33
N TYR A 97 -8.69 -0.10 3.56
CA TYR A 97 -8.39 0.97 2.60
C TYR A 97 -7.28 1.88 3.09
N ILE A 98 -6.34 2.19 2.19
CA ILE A 98 -5.29 3.18 2.36
C ILE A 98 -5.47 4.26 1.29
N PHE A 99 -5.85 5.45 1.72
CA PHE A 99 -5.98 6.62 0.85
C PHE A 99 -4.65 7.33 0.72
N VAL A 100 -4.13 7.41 -0.50
CA VAL A 100 -2.93 8.19 -0.83
C VAL A 100 -3.35 9.52 -1.42
N LEU A 101 -3.00 10.61 -0.72
CA LEU A 101 -3.47 11.96 -1.00
C LEU A 101 -2.28 12.93 -1.06
N GLU A 102 -2.39 13.96 -1.90
CA GLU A 102 -1.52 15.13 -1.81
C GLU A 102 -2.08 16.13 -0.78
N PRO A 103 -1.28 17.10 -0.29
CA PRO A 103 -1.75 18.07 0.70
C PRO A 103 -2.98 18.87 0.24
N THR A 104 -3.10 19.11 -1.06
CA THR A 104 -4.24 19.81 -1.67
C THR A 104 -5.53 19.01 -1.65
N ASP A 105 -5.44 17.68 -1.59
CA ASP A 105 -6.59 16.77 -1.64
C ASP A 105 -7.24 16.62 -0.25
N LEU A 106 -6.47 16.85 0.82
CA LEU A 106 -6.93 16.70 2.21
C LEU A 106 -8.17 17.53 2.53
N ARG A 107 -8.33 18.70 1.89
CA ARG A 107 -9.50 19.57 2.11
C ARG A 107 -10.82 18.98 1.61
N TYR A 108 -10.76 17.94 0.78
CA TYR A 108 -11.93 17.26 0.22
C TYR A 108 -12.15 15.87 0.83
N PHE A 109 -11.27 15.45 1.75
CA PHE A 109 -11.31 14.12 2.32
C PHE A 109 -12.13 14.11 3.61
N THR A 110 -13.16 13.24 3.66
CA THR A 110 -14.08 13.12 4.80
C THR A 110 -14.16 11.69 5.34
N GLY A 111 -13.16 10.84 5.06
CA GLY A 111 -13.18 9.43 5.47
C GLY A 111 -12.75 9.25 6.93
N GLU A 112 -13.59 8.57 7.72
CA GLU A 112 -13.23 8.09 9.06
C GLU A 112 -12.89 6.59 9.03
N GLY A 113 -12.08 6.10 9.98
CA GLY A 113 -11.78 4.67 10.11
C GLY A 113 -10.91 4.07 8.99
N VAL A 114 -10.19 4.90 8.23
CA VAL A 114 -9.32 4.46 7.13
C VAL A 114 -7.89 5.00 7.32
N TYR A 115 -6.92 4.32 6.72
CA TYR A 115 -5.53 4.79 6.71
C TYR A 115 -5.37 5.89 5.67
N VAL A 116 -4.71 6.99 6.04
CA VAL A 116 -4.42 8.10 5.13
C VAL A 116 -2.92 8.34 5.05
N VAL A 117 -2.37 8.24 3.84
CA VAL A 117 -1.00 8.59 3.53
C VAL A 117 -0.97 9.90 2.79
N VAL A 118 -0.42 10.94 3.43
CA VAL A 118 -0.14 12.20 2.76
C VAL A 118 1.21 12.10 2.06
N ASN A 119 1.20 12.12 0.73
CA ASN A 119 2.37 12.06 -0.12
C ASN A 119 2.69 13.44 -0.74
N LYS A 120 3.90 13.60 -1.28
CA LYS A 120 4.40 14.85 -1.87
C LYS A 120 4.29 16.06 -0.92
N THR A 121 4.50 15.82 0.37
CA THR A 121 4.51 16.92 1.34
C THR A 121 5.75 17.79 1.16
N SER A 122 5.72 18.99 1.73
CA SER A 122 6.92 19.83 1.82
C SER A 122 8.04 19.07 2.54
N ARG A 123 9.30 19.28 2.11
CA ARG A 123 10.49 18.70 2.77
C ARG A 123 10.57 19.00 4.27
N TRP A 124 9.94 20.10 4.70
CA TRP A 124 9.89 20.54 6.08
C TRP A 124 8.77 19.89 6.90
N SER A 125 7.78 19.27 6.24
CA SER A 125 6.72 18.54 6.93
C SER A 125 7.33 17.38 7.71
N LEU A 126 6.93 17.24 8.97
CA LEU A 126 7.26 16.07 9.79
C LEU A 126 6.29 14.90 9.57
N ARG A 127 5.18 15.14 8.87
CA ARG A 127 4.13 14.15 8.58
C ARG A 127 4.10 13.83 7.08
N GLY A 128 3.88 12.56 6.76
CA GLY A 128 3.79 12.08 5.38
C GLY A 128 5.13 11.90 4.65
N ILE A 129 5.04 11.54 3.39
CA ILE A 129 6.19 11.32 2.50
C ILE A 129 6.47 12.64 1.76
N PRO A 130 7.69 13.20 1.85
CA PRO A 130 8.01 14.45 1.18
C PRO A 130 8.15 14.24 -0.33
N PHE A 131 7.92 15.30 -1.11
CA PHE A 131 8.29 15.29 -2.52
C PHE A 131 9.81 15.13 -2.66
N ASP A 132 10.22 14.12 -3.43
CA ASP A 132 11.62 13.83 -3.73
C ASP A 132 11.69 13.20 -5.13
N SER A 133 12.35 13.88 -6.07
CA SER A 133 12.45 13.44 -7.47
C SER A 133 13.15 12.08 -7.62
N ARG A 134 13.96 11.68 -6.64
CA ARG A 134 14.66 10.39 -6.64
C ARG A 134 13.71 9.21 -6.47
N ILE A 135 12.52 9.42 -5.91
CA ILE A 135 11.45 8.42 -5.89
C ILE A 135 11.06 8.07 -7.33
N SER A 136 10.76 9.08 -8.15
CA SER A 136 10.39 8.89 -9.54
C SER A 136 11.52 8.22 -10.32
N TRP A 137 12.77 8.65 -10.08
CA TRP A 137 13.93 8.04 -10.73
C TRP A 137 14.07 6.55 -10.39
N ALA A 138 13.96 6.18 -9.10
CA ALA A 138 14.07 4.79 -8.65
C ALA A 138 13.01 3.91 -9.30
N MET A 139 11.75 4.37 -9.31
CA MET A 139 10.64 3.64 -9.91
C MET A 139 10.82 3.46 -11.42
N GLN A 140 11.29 4.49 -12.13
CA GLN A 140 11.60 4.39 -13.57
C GLN A 140 12.77 3.45 -13.87
N ALA A 141 13.73 3.34 -12.95
CA ALA A 141 14.83 2.38 -13.04
C ALA A 141 14.42 0.94 -12.66
N GLY A 142 13.14 0.70 -12.34
CA GLY A 142 12.65 -0.62 -11.93
C GLY A 142 13.07 -1.01 -10.51
N VAL A 143 13.48 -0.05 -9.67
CA VAL A 143 13.92 -0.30 -8.29
C VAL A 143 12.86 0.23 -7.31
N PRO A 144 12.29 -0.61 -6.43
CA PRO A 144 11.34 -0.14 -5.43
C PRO A 144 12.00 0.88 -4.48
N PRO A 145 11.38 2.05 -4.25
CA PRO A 145 11.99 3.11 -3.44
C PRO A 145 12.36 2.70 -2.01
N VAL A 146 11.68 1.70 -1.41
CA VAL A 146 12.03 1.18 -0.08
C VAL A 146 13.36 0.43 -0.01
N VAL A 147 13.83 -0.12 -1.13
CA VAL A 147 15.11 -0.84 -1.23
C VAL A 147 16.16 -0.10 -2.08
N ALA A 148 15.79 1.03 -2.68
CA ALA A 148 16.68 1.81 -3.52
C ALA A 148 17.87 2.37 -2.73
N ASP A 149 19.08 2.06 -3.19
CA ASP A 149 20.32 2.61 -2.63
C ASP A 149 20.83 3.79 -3.47
N ILE A 150 20.36 4.98 -3.12
CA ILE A 150 20.65 6.22 -3.84
C ILE A 150 21.27 7.20 -2.83
N LYS A 151 22.43 7.77 -3.16
CA LYS A 151 23.14 8.72 -2.30
C LYS A 151 22.22 9.88 -1.87
N GLY A 152 22.08 10.07 -0.56
CA GLY A 152 21.29 11.16 0.04
C GLY A 152 19.78 10.90 0.07
N PHE A 153 19.33 9.73 -0.36
CA PHE A 153 17.91 9.32 -0.36
C PHE A 153 17.49 8.63 0.94
N GLU A 154 18.43 8.34 1.83
CA GLU A 154 18.25 7.52 3.02
C GLU A 154 17.20 8.12 3.97
N ARG A 155 17.13 9.46 4.07
CA ARG A 155 16.11 10.15 4.88
C ARG A 155 14.71 9.97 4.31
N THR A 156 14.55 10.07 2.99
CA THR A 156 13.27 9.88 2.31
C THR A 156 12.85 8.42 2.39
N ARG A 157 13.76 7.48 2.11
CA ARG A 157 13.56 6.03 2.28
C ARG A 157 13.10 5.69 3.69
N LYS A 158 13.76 6.21 4.73
CA LYS A 158 13.34 6.05 6.14
C LYS A 158 11.93 6.56 6.41
N ARG A 159 11.51 7.67 5.78
CA ARG A 159 10.13 8.18 5.90
C ARG A 159 9.11 7.26 5.24
N ILE A 160 9.41 6.77 4.03
CA ILE A 160 8.56 5.80 3.33
C ILE A 160 8.38 4.56 4.20
N VAL A 161 9.49 3.97 4.68
CA VAL A 161 9.49 2.80 5.56
C VAL A 161 8.70 3.06 6.83
N LYS A 162 8.90 4.22 7.48
CA LYS A 162 8.16 4.58 8.70
C LYS A 162 6.64 4.59 8.45
N VAL A 163 6.19 5.22 7.36
CA VAL A 163 4.76 5.30 7.01
C VAL A 163 4.17 3.92 6.75
N VAL A 164 4.82 3.08 5.92
CA VAL A 164 4.28 1.75 5.62
C VAL A 164 4.36 0.80 6.82
N LYS A 165 5.33 1.00 7.71
CA LYS A 165 5.40 0.29 8.99
C LYS A 165 4.24 0.64 9.91
N GLU A 166 3.94 1.93 10.10
CA GLU A 166 2.81 2.38 10.93
C GLU A 166 1.48 1.81 10.44
N ILE A 167 1.31 1.64 9.12
CA ILE A 167 0.15 0.98 8.53
C ILE A 167 0.21 -0.52 8.78
N GLY A 168 1.30 -1.17 8.39
CA GLY A 168 1.45 -2.63 8.46
C GLY A 168 1.35 -3.18 9.87
N ASP A 169 1.86 -2.47 10.88
CA ASP A 169 1.76 -2.86 12.29
C ASP A 169 0.32 -2.70 12.84
N GLY A 170 -0.54 -1.93 12.15
CA GLY A 170 -1.95 -1.75 12.48
C GLY A 170 -2.91 -2.64 11.67
N LEU A 171 -2.40 -3.47 10.75
CA LEU A 171 -3.17 -4.46 10.00
C LEU A 171 -3.29 -5.76 10.80
#